data_AF-A0A7W8ZYM2-F1
#
_entry.id   AF-A0A7W8ZYM2-F1
#
_cell.length_a   1.000
_cell.length_b   1.000
_cell.length_c   1.000
_cell.angle_alpha   90.00
_cell.angle_beta   90.00
_cell.angle_gamma   90.00
#
_symmetry.space_group_name_H-M   'P 1'
#
loop_
_entity.id
_entity.type
_entity.pdbx_description
1 polymer ?
#
loop_
_entity_poly.entity_id
_entity_poly.type
_entity_poly.pdbx_seq_one_letter_code
_entity_poly.pdbx_strand_id
1 'polypeptide(L)'
;MSIRSLQPRLAEAGATWLEAALADVERRPDALAQHFSAVSRRCGRDPLSDDDPQGLRHGCIDDAARSLLMGALALRGADRANLLDDLYRHGDAGEKRGVLRGLRRLDEPGKPGERDTPGEPGGIGAALLPIVEDALRTNDVRLVAAAVQGYGARYLGQEAYRHAVVKCVFTGIPLGAIANLADRQDAELARMLVDLAHERTAAGRDIPTDIHAVVGAFPQALDRPDLSVDLLSALLPATHVYKE
;
A
#
# COMPACT_ATOMS: atom_id res chain seq x y z
N MET A 1 -3.29 -11.69 -6.00
CA MET A 1 -2.50 -12.93 -6.08
C MET A 1 -3.37 -14.13 -5.73
N SER A 2 -3.18 -15.28 -6.39
CA SER A 2 -3.86 -16.55 -6.08
C SER A 2 -2.88 -17.54 -5.42
N ILE A 3 -3.40 -18.62 -4.82
CA ILE A 3 -2.55 -19.69 -4.29
C ILE A 3 -1.68 -20.33 -5.38
N ARG A 4 -2.24 -20.57 -6.59
CA ARG A 4 -1.51 -21.15 -7.73
C ARG A 4 -0.33 -20.28 -8.16
N SER A 5 -0.49 -18.95 -8.11
CA SER A 5 0.60 -18.02 -8.43
C SER A 5 1.64 -17.89 -7.32
N LEU A 6 1.32 -18.28 -6.08
CA LEU A 6 2.24 -18.25 -4.95
C LEU A 6 3.01 -19.57 -4.80
N GLN A 7 2.40 -20.71 -5.15
CA GLN A 7 2.98 -22.05 -5.03
C GLN A 7 4.44 -22.15 -5.54
N PRO A 8 4.82 -21.60 -6.72
CA PRO A 8 6.21 -21.70 -7.21
C PRO A 8 7.25 -21.00 -6.32
N ARG A 9 6.81 -20.14 -5.39
CA ARG A 9 7.66 -19.39 -4.46
C ARG A 9 7.72 -20.03 -3.07
N LEU A 10 6.97 -21.11 -2.85
CA LEU A 10 6.92 -21.80 -1.57
C LEU A 10 7.74 -23.09 -1.64
N ALA A 11 8.37 -23.46 -0.52
CA ALA A 11 8.79 -24.84 -0.32
C ALA A 11 7.56 -25.75 -0.28
N GLU A 12 7.70 -27.02 -0.68
CA GLU A 12 6.60 -28.00 -0.73
C GLU A 12 5.83 -28.10 0.61
N ALA A 13 6.56 -28.13 1.73
CA ALA A 13 5.97 -28.14 3.07
C ALA A 13 5.17 -26.86 3.37
N GLY A 14 5.62 -25.70 2.86
CA GLY A 14 4.95 -24.42 3.02
C GLY A 14 3.67 -24.31 2.19
N ALA A 15 3.69 -24.84 0.96
CA ALA A 15 2.51 -24.92 0.10
C ALA A 15 1.43 -25.83 0.72
N THR A 16 1.82 -27.04 1.16
CA THR A 16 0.94 -27.99 1.83
C THR A 16 0.33 -27.40 3.11
N TRP A 17 1.15 -26.71 3.90
CA TRP A 17 0.67 -26.05 5.12
C TRP A 17 -0.33 -24.93 4.82
N LEU A 18 -0.07 -24.10 3.81
CA LEU A 18 -0.96 -22.98 3.45
C LEU A 18 -2.31 -23.48 2.96
N GLU A 19 -2.35 -24.55 2.17
CA GLU A 19 -3.61 -25.18 1.73
C GLU A 19 -4.46 -25.66 2.91
N ALA A 20 -3.83 -26.36 3.86
CA ALA A 20 -4.50 -26.82 5.07
C ALA A 20 -5.00 -25.65 5.94
N ALA A 21 -4.19 -24.60 6.08
CA ALA A 21 -4.54 -23.41 6.85
C ALA A 21 -5.73 -22.65 6.22
N LEU A 22 -5.76 -22.53 4.89
CA LEU A 22 -6.90 -21.91 4.18
C LEU A 22 -8.19 -22.68 4.43
N ALA A 23 -8.17 -24.01 4.28
CA ALA A 23 -9.33 -24.86 4.54
C ALA A 23 -9.79 -24.83 6.00
N ASP A 24 -8.86 -24.62 6.94
CA ASP A 24 -9.17 -24.49 8.36
C ASP A 24 -9.80 -23.13 8.69
N VAL A 25 -9.25 -22.02 8.17
CA VAL A 25 -9.81 -20.67 8.34
C VAL A 25 -11.21 -20.55 7.73
N GLU A 26 -11.45 -21.20 6.59
CA GLU A 26 -12.77 -21.23 5.95
C GLU A 26 -13.83 -21.88 6.85
N ARG A 27 -13.47 -22.96 7.56
CA ARG A 27 -14.35 -23.67 8.50
C ARG A 27 -14.42 -23.02 9.88
N ARG A 28 -13.33 -22.40 10.32
CA ARG A 28 -13.12 -21.87 11.68
C ARG A 28 -12.45 -20.50 11.61
N PRO A 29 -13.22 -19.41 11.48
CA PRO A 29 -12.66 -18.06 11.36
C PRO A 29 -11.76 -17.64 12.53
N ASP A 30 -12.00 -18.16 13.72
CA ASP A 30 -11.18 -17.98 14.94
C ASP A 30 -9.77 -18.57 14.81
N ALA A 31 -9.57 -19.55 13.92
CA ALA A 31 -8.25 -20.10 13.62
C ALA A 31 -7.34 -19.12 12.87
N LEU A 32 -7.87 -18.01 12.33
CA LEU A 32 -7.09 -17.06 11.54
C LEU A 32 -5.89 -16.54 12.34
N ALA A 33 -6.07 -16.10 13.58
CA ALA A 33 -4.98 -15.49 14.35
C ALA A 33 -3.78 -16.45 14.55
N GLN A 34 -4.07 -17.73 14.82
CA GLN A 34 -3.06 -18.76 14.95
C GLN A 34 -2.29 -18.96 13.64
N HIS A 35 -2.99 -19.10 12.51
CA HIS A 35 -2.34 -19.31 11.21
C HIS A 35 -1.57 -18.07 10.75
N PHE A 36 -2.14 -16.89 10.96
CA PHE A 36 -1.58 -15.60 10.55
C PHE A 36 -0.19 -15.34 11.16
N SER A 37 0.00 -15.73 12.43
CA SER A 37 1.29 -15.64 13.13
C SER A 37 2.30 -16.72 12.74
N ALA A 38 1.83 -17.83 12.18
CA ALA A 38 2.68 -18.92 11.72
C ALA A 38 3.20 -18.71 10.28
N VAL A 39 2.57 -17.83 9.49
CA VAL A 39 2.84 -17.67 8.05
C VAL A 39 4.33 -17.49 7.76
N SER A 40 5.01 -16.52 8.38
CA SER A 40 6.42 -16.24 8.03
C SER A 40 7.35 -17.44 8.30
N ARG A 41 7.04 -18.26 9.32
CA ARG A 41 7.80 -19.48 9.63
C ARG A 41 7.51 -20.63 8.67
N ARG A 42 6.30 -20.67 8.09
CA ARG A 42 5.81 -21.78 7.27
C ARG A 42 5.99 -21.53 5.78
N CYS A 43 5.81 -20.29 5.34
CA CYS A 43 5.83 -19.88 3.95
C CYS A 43 7.10 -19.12 3.57
N GLY A 44 7.83 -18.54 4.53
CA GLY A 44 8.98 -17.67 4.26
C GLY A 44 8.58 -16.21 4.10
N ARG A 45 9.57 -15.35 3.90
CA ARG A 45 9.43 -13.88 3.90
C ARG A 45 10.13 -13.20 2.72
N ASP A 46 10.52 -13.98 1.71
CA ASP A 46 11.26 -13.46 0.58
C ASP A 46 10.39 -12.46 -0.21
N PRO A 47 11.01 -11.41 -0.80
CA PRO A 47 10.28 -10.46 -1.63
C PRO A 47 9.64 -11.15 -2.83
N LEU A 48 8.48 -10.64 -3.25
CA LEU A 48 7.78 -11.15 -4.43
C LEU A 48 8.40 -10.67 -5.74
N SER A 49 9.33 -9.73 -5.69
CA SER A 49 10.02 -9.22 -6.87
C SER A 49 11.46 -8.87 -6.53
N ASP A 50 12.39 -9.21 -7.42
CA ASP A 50 13.83 -8.99 -7.21
C ASP A 50 14.20 -7.50 -7.29
N ASP A 51 13.41 -6.70 -8.01
CA ASP A 51 13.52 -5.23 -8.09
C ASP A 51 12.89 -4.51 -6.88
N ASP A 52 12.28 -5.26 -5.95
CA ASP A 52 11.69 -4.75 -4.72
C ASP A 52 12.16 -5.55 -3.50
N PRO A 53 13.47 -5.50 -3.16
CA PRO A 53 14.07 -6.34 -2.13
C PRO A 53 13.49 -6.10 -0.72
N GLN A 54 12.89 -4.93 -0.49
CA GLN A 54 12.23 -4.59 0.77
C GLN A 54 10.73 -4.92 0.78
N GLY A 55 10.16 -5.33 -0.36
CA GLY A 55 8.74 -5.60 -0.51
C GLY A 55 7.88 -4.35 -0.27
N LEU A 56 8.31 -3.16 -0.69
CA LEU A 56 7.55 -1.91 -0.53
C LEU A 56 6.46 -1.77 -1.58
N ARG A 57 6.70 -2.25 -2.79
CA ARG A 57 5.75 -2.17 -3.90
C ARG A 57 4.92 -3.46 -4.01
N HIS A 58 5.59 -4.59 -4.15
CA HIS A 58 4.96 -5.89 -4.41
C HIS A 58 4.68 -6.69 -3.14
N GLY A 59 5.42 -6.42 -2.06
CA GLY A 59 5.32 -7.18 -0.81
C GLY A 59 6.15 -8.45 -0.80
N CYS A 60 6.01 -9.22 0.27
CA CYS A 60 6.71 -10.48 0.50
C CYS A 60 5.77 -11.68 0.41
N ILE A 61 6.35 -12.89 0.38
CA ILE A 61 5.60 -14.15 0.39
C ILE A 61 4.61 -14.23 1.56
N ASP A 62 5.02 -13.81 2.76
CA ASP A 62 4.16 -13.85 3.94
C ASP A 62 2.99 -12.86 3.87
N ASP A 63 3.19 -11.69 3.27
CA ASP A 63 2.10 -10.74 3.01
C ASP A 63 1.03 -11.36 2.09
N ALA A 64 1.46 -12.05 1.04
CA ALA A 64 0.53 -12.68 0.11
C ALA A 64 -0.17 -13.90 0.71
N ALA A 65 0.53 -14.74 1.48
CA ALA A 65 -0.07 -15.86 2.19
C ALA A 65 -1.10 -15.37 3.24
N ARG A 66 -0.78 -14.30 3.99
CA ARG A 66 -1.73 -13.65 4.91
C ARG A 66 -2.95 -13.09 4.17
N SER A 67 -2.76 -12.45 3.02
CA SER A 67 -3.87 -11.99 2.17
C SER A 67 -4.77 -13.15 1.70
N LEU A 68 -4.19 -14.32 1.39
CA LEU A 68 -4.98 -15.51 1.05
C LEU A 68 -5.79 -16.01 2.25
N LEU A 69 -5.19 -16.09 3.44
CA LEU A 69 -5.89 -16.48 4.68
C LEU A 69 -7.06 -15.53 4.98
N MET A 70 -6.84 -14.21 4.88
CA MET A 70 -7.90 -13.22 5.03
C MET A 70 -9.03 -13.42 4.01
N GLY A 71 -8.68 -13.76 2.77
CA GLY A 71 -9.65 -14.04 1.71
C GLY A 71 -10.46 -15.32 1.91
N ALA A 72 -9.97 -16.27 2.70
CA ALA A 72 -10.66 -17.52 3.03
C ALA A 72 -11.70 -17.35 4.16
N LEU A 73 -11.69 -16.22 4.88
CA LEU A 73 -12.65 -15.96 5.95
C LEU A 73 -14.09 -16.06 5.44
N ALA A 74 -14.90 -16.90 6.10
CA ALA A 74 -16.35 -16.95 5.90
C ALA A 74 -17.08 -15.73 6.53
N LEU A 75 -16.48 -15.06 7.52
CA LEU A 75 -17.02 -13.82 8.10
C LEU A 75 -17.18 -12.72 7.04
N ARG A 76 -18.15 -11.82 7.23
CA ARG A 76 -18.45 -10.66 6.36
C ARG A 76 -18.73 -9.42 7.22
N GLY A 77 -18.83 -8.25 6.57
CA GLY A 77 -19.23 -7.01 7.23
C GLY A 77 -18.42 -6.67 8.49
N ALA A 78 -19.12 -6.25 9.54
CA ALA A 78 -18.54 -5.79 10.79
C ALA A 78 -17.70 -6.86 11.51
N ASP A 79 -18.15 -8.11 11.55
CA ASP A 79 -17.41 -9.19 12.23
C ASP A 79 -16.05 -9.46 11.58
N ARG A 80 -16.01 -9.43 10.23
CA ARG A 80 -14.75 -9.50 9.50
C ARG A 80 -13.88 -8.28 9.80
N ALA A 81 -14.44 -7.08 9.80
CA ALA A 81 -13.67 -5.86 10.06
C ALA A 81 -13.08 -5.88 11.48
N ASN A 82 -13.86 -6.25 12.50
CA ASN A 82 -13.41 -6.31 13.89
C ASN A 82 -12.25 -7.30 14.07
N LEU A 83 -12.36 -8.51 13.50
CA LEU A 83 -11.28 -9.50 13.56
C LEU A 83 -9.98 -8.98 12.93
N LEU A 84 -10.08 -8.26 11.82
CA LEU A 84 -8.91 -7.70 11.12
C LEU A 84 -8.31 -6.48 11.83
N ASP A 85 -9.14 -5.63 12.46
CA ASP A 85 -8.66 -4.57 13.34
C ASP A 85 -7.91 -5.18 14.53
N ASP A 86 -8.47 -6.19 15.19
CA ASP A 86 -7.82 -6.89 16.31
C ASP A 86 -6.47 -7.49 15.91
N LEU A 87 -6.38 -8.14 14.75
CA LEU A 87 -5.11 -8.66 14.22
C LEU A 87 -4.10 -7.53 13.98
N TYR A 88 -4.53 -6.39 13.45
CA TYR A 88 -3.65 -5.25 13.24
C TYR A 88 -3.22 -4.61 14.58
N ARG A 89 -4.12 -4.47 15.55
CA ARG A 89 -3.81 -3.81 16.83
C ARG A 89 -2.78 -4.60 17.63
N HIS A 90 -2.91 -5.92 17.66
CA HIS A 90 -2.11 -6.81 18.51
C HIS A 90 -0.97 -7.52 17.78
N GLY A 91 -0.93 -7.46 16.45
CA GLY A 91 0.11 -8.12 15.66
C GLY A 91 1.45 -7.40 15.70
N ASP A 92 2.52 -8.13 15.37
CA ASP A 92 3.83 -7.57 15.10
C ASP A 92 3.87 -6.76 13.78
N ALA A 93 4.99 -6.10 13.47
CA ALA A 93 5.10 -5.27 12.28
C ALA A 93 4.86 -6.05 10.96
N GLY A 94 5.24 -7.33 10.89
CA GLY A 94 5.02 -8.17 9.71
C GLY A 94 3.55 -8.59 9.58
N GLU A 95 2.89 -8.87 10.71
CA GLU A 95 1.46 -9.16 10.77
C GLU A 95 0.63 -7.94 10.37
N LYS A 96 0.91 -6.77 10.95
CA LYS A 96 0.28 -5.49 10.57
C LYS A 96 0.41 -5.20 9.08
N ARG A 97 1.61 -5.38 8.53
CA ARG A 97 1.87 -5.24 7.09
C ARG A 97 1.02 -6.19 6.27
N GLY A 98 0.92 -7.45 6.70
CA GLY A 98 0.09 -8.47 6.07
C GLY A 98 -1.39 -8.10 6.05
N VAL A 99 -1.93 -7.55 7.15
CA VAL A 99 -3.31 -7.06 7.20
C VAL A 99 -3.51 -5.97 6.17
N LEU A 100 -2.68 -4.91 6.19
CA LEU A 100 -2.78 -3.77 5.27
C LEU A 100 -2.73 -4.20 3.79
N ARG A 101 -1.77 -5.06 3.43
CA ARG A 101 -1.64 -5.58 2.06
C ARG A 101 -2.81 -6.48 1.65
N GLY A 102 -3.47 -7.13 2.60
CA GLY A 102 -4.62 -8.00 2.34
C GLY A 102 -5.94 -7.26 2.11
N LEU A 103 -6.08 -6.01 2.55
CA LEU A 103 -7.37 -5.29 2.56
C LEU A 103 -8.01 -5.17 1.18
N ARG A 104 -7.23 -4.86 0.13
CA ARG A 104 -7.73 -4.70 -1.24
C ARG A 104 -8.44 -5.95 -1.77
N ARG A 105 -8.08 -7.15 -1.28
CA ARG A 105 -8.73 -8.41 -1.65
C ARG A 105 -10.15 -8.52 -1.10
N LEU A 106 -10.42 -7.87 0.03
CA LEU A 106 -11.70 -7.92 0.75
C LEU A 106 -12.62 -6.75 0.39
N ASP A 107 -12.08 -5.79 -0.35
CA ASP A 107 -12.69 -4.53 -0.74
C ASP A 107 -13.31 -4.60 -2.15
N GLU A 108 -13.73 -5.79 -2.58
CA GLU A 108 -14.43 -5.92 -3.85
C GLU A 108 -15.79 -5.20 -3.76
N PRO A 109 -16.06 -4.21 -4.63
CA PRO A 109 -17.39 -3.62 -4.72
C PRO A 109 -18.37 -4.72 -5.13
N GLY A 110 -19.57 -4.72 -4.52
CA GLY A 110 -20.66 -5.59 -4.95
C GLY A 110 -20.84 -5.52 -6.47
N LYS A 111 -21.23 -6.64 -7.10
CA LYS A 111 -21.36 -6.69 -8.56
C LYS A 111 -22.33 -5.60 -9.03
N PRO A 112 -22.03 -4.86 -10.12
CA PRO A 112 -23.00 -3.94 -10.71
C PRO A 112 -24.28 -4.72 -11.09
N GLY A 113 -25.40 -4.42 -10.44
CA GLY A 113 -26.69 -5.07 -10.67
C GLY A 113 -27.21 -5.96 -9.53
N GLU A 114 -26.38 -6.30 -8.55
CA GLU A 114 -26.87 -6.64 -7.21
C GLU A 114 -27.30 -5.31 -6.59
N ARG A 115 -28.61 -5.10 -6.43
CA ARG A 115 -29.13 -3.90 -5.78
C ARG A 115 -28.40 -3.74 -4.44
N ASP A 116 -27.82 -2.56 -4.23
CA ASP A 116 -27.47 -2.03 -2.92
C ASP A 116 -28.71 -2.15 -2.04
N THR A 117 -28.84 -3.29 -1.37
CA THR A 117 -29.86 -3.50 -0.37
C THR A 117 -29.34 -2.70 0.82
N PRO A 118 -30.07 -1.70 1.33
CA PRO A 118 -29.61 -0.93 2.47
C PRO A 118 -29.40 -1.90 3.65
N GLY A 119 -28.14 -2.23 3.96
CA GLY A 119 -27.79 -3.14 5.05
C GLY A 119 -26.68 -4.16 4.79
N GLU A 120 -26.36 -4.52 3.54
CA GLU A 120 -25.33 -5.55 3.28
C GLU A 120 -24.40 -5.22 2.10
N PRO A 121 -23.40 -4.35 2.28
CA PRO A 121 -22.22 -4.38 1.43
C PRO A 121 -21.40 -5.63 1.79
N GLY A 122 -21.29 -6.59 0.86
CA GLY A 122 -20.50 -7.82 1.07
C GLY A 122 -18.98 -7.59 1.28
N GLY A 123 -18.50 -6.37 1.02
CA GLY A 123 -17.11 -5.93 1.25
C GLY A 123 -16.91 -5.21 2.59
N ILE A 124 -15.65 -4.96 2.95
CA ILE A 124 -15.30 -4.26 4.20
C ILE A 124 -15.53 -2.73 4.18
N GLY A 125 -15.79 -2.15 3.01
CA GLY A 125 -16.02 -0.71 2.85
C GLY A 125 -14.88 0.12 3.46
N ALA A 126 -15.20 1.28 4.03
CA ALA A 126 -14.24 2.13 4.73
C ALA A 126 -13.97 1.70 6.18
N ALA A 127 -14.50 0.57 6.65
CA ALA A 127 -14.50 0.20 8.08
C ALA A 127 -13.09 0.07 8.67
N LEU A 128 -12.11 -0.28 7.84
CA LEU A 128 -10.70 -0.42 8.22
C LEU A 128 -9.83 0.79 7.81
N LEU A 129 -10.43 1.94 7.48
CA LEU A 129 -9.67 3.18 7.29
C LEU A 129 -8.85 3.58 8.54
N PRO A 130 -9.33 3.42 9.79
CA PRO A 130 -8.56 3.79 10.97
C PRO A 130 -7.18 3.10 11.09
N ILE A 131 -7.05 1.84 10.65
CA ILE A 131 -5.75 1.13 10.68
C ILE A 131 -4.79 1.61 9.58
N VAL A 132 -5.33 2.09 8.45
CA VAL A 132 -4.53 2.74 7.40
C VAL A 132 -3.96 4.05 7.92
N GLU A 133 -4.80 4.88 8.55
CA GLU A 133 -4.36 6.14 9.15
C GLU A 133 -3.36 5.93 10.28
N ASP A 134 -3.56 4.90 11.11
CA ASP A 134 -2.61 4.50 12.14
C ASP A 134 -1.25 4.14 11.54
N ALA A 135 -1.22 3.28 10.51
CA ALA A 135 0.00 2.91 9.81
C ALA A 135 0.74 4.13 9.22
N LEU A 136 -0.01 5.09 8.67
CA LEU A 136 0.52 6.35 8.16
C LEU A 136 1.10 7.28 9.26
N ARG A 137 0.78 7.08 10.54
CA ARG A 137 1.40 7.81 11.66
C ARG A 137 2.70 7.18 12.13
N THR A 138 3.00 5.95 11.74
CA THR A 138 4.25 5.23 12.13
C THR A 138 5.47 5.68 11.31
N ASN A 139 6.68 5.36 11.78
CA ASN A 139 7.92 5.52 11.00
C ASN A 139 8.38 4.23 10.31
N ASP A 140 7.60 3.14 10.38
CA ASP A 140 7.94 1.90 9.66
C ASP A 140 7.54 2.05 8.19
N VAL A 141 8.54 2.24 7.33
CA VAL A 141 8.35 2.44 5.88
C VAL A 141 7.59 1.29 5.21
N ARG A 142 7.65 0.08 5.76
CA ARG A 142 6.93 -1.09 5.22
C ARG A 142 5.44 -1.01 5.52
N LEU A 143 5.06 -0.47 6.68
CA LEU A 143 3.66 -0.22 7.03
C LEU A 143 3.10 0.95 6.22
N VAL A 144 3.86 2.05 6.11
CA VAL A 144 3.46 3.20 5.29
C VAL A 144 3.27 2.78 3.83
N ALA A 145 4.20 2.01 3.26
CA ALA A 145 4.09 1.52 1.88
C ALA A 145 2.89 0.59 1.68
N ALA A 146 2.53 -0.23 2.68
CA ALA A 146 1.35 -1.07 2.64
C ALA A 146 0.04 -0.25 2.77
N ALA A 147 0.04 0.81 3.57
CA ALA A 147 -1.11 1.68 3.79
C ALA A 147 -1.52 2.47 2.54
N VAL A 148 -0.56 2.86 1.69
CA VAL A 148 -0.81 3.62 0.45
C VAL A 148 -1.17 2.74 -0.77
N GLN A 149 -1.40 1.44 -0.56
CA GLN A 149 -1.87 0.53 -1.60
C GLN A 149 -3.37 0.73 -1.90
N GLY A 150 -3.93 -0.10 -2.78
CA GLY A 150 -5.24 0.09 -3.37
C GLY A 150 -6.43 0.28 -2.42
N TYR A 151 -6.38 -0.19 -1.16
CA TYR A 151 -7.43 0.08 -0.17
C TYR A 151 -7.30 1.49 0.41
N GLY A 152 -6.12 1.86 0.93
CA GLY A 152 -5.91 3.21 1.46
C GLY A 152 -6.05 4.28 0.39
N ALA A 153 -5.53 4.05 -0.82
CA ALA A 153 -5.72 4.94 -1.96
C ALA A 153 -7.19 5.12 -2.38
N ARG A 154 -8.09 4.18 -2.02
CA ARG A 154 -9.52 4.30 -2.28
C ARG A 154 -10.24 5.11 -1.20
N TYR A 155 -9.92 4.87 0.07
CA TYR A 155 -10.70 5.43 1.19
C TYR A 155 -10.11 6.66 1.87
N LEU A 156 -8.82 6.93 1.69
CA LEU A 156 -8.22 8.16 2.21
C LEU A 156 -8.89 9.38 1.55
N GLY A 157 -9.29 10.36 2.37
CA GLY A 157 -9.67 11.68 1.90
C GLY A 157 -8.51 12.36 1.15
N GLN A 158 -8.81 13.34 0.31
CA GLN A 158 -7.80 13.93 -0.59
C GLN A 158 -6.62 14.54 0.16
N GLU A 159 -6.86 15.27 1.25
CA GLU A 159 -5.80 15.85 2.07
C GLU A 159 -4.90 14.77 2.71
N ALA A 160 -5.49 13.76 3.34
CA ALA A 160 -4.75 12.66 3.95
C ALA A 160 -3.93 11.87 2.92
N TYR A 161 -4.47 11.69 1.70
CA TYR A 161 -3.77 11.08 0.59
C TYR A 161 -2.54 11.92 0.18
N ARG A 162 -2.66 13.25 0.03
CA ARG A 162 -1.51 14.11 -0.28
C ARG A 162 -0.41 14.02 0.78
N HIS A 163 -0.78 14.09 2.07
CA HIS A 163 0.19 13.94 3.16
C HIS A 163 0.86 12.56 3.15
N ALA A 164 0.12 11.49 2.82
CA ALA A 164 0.69 10.16 2.67
C ALA A 164 1.72 10.10 1.52
N VAL A 165 1.43 10.75 0.38
CA VAL A 165 2.36 10.84 -0.76
C VAL A 165 3.63 11.59 -0.36
N VAL A 166 3.49 12.78 0.25
CA VAL A 166 4.64 13.59 0.70
C VAL A 166 5.49 12.82 1.71
N LYS A 167 4.85 12.10 2.64
CA LYS A 167 5.55 11.23 3.59
C LYS A 167 6.30 10.10 2.89
N CYS A 168 5.73 9.48 1.86
CA CYS A 168 6.42 8.46 1.08
C CYS A 168 7.71 9.01 0.46
N VAL A 169 7.63 10.15 -0.21
CA VAL A 169 8.81 10.82 -0.80
C VAL A 169 9.84 11.18 0.27
N PHE A 170 9.39 11.75 1.38
CA PHE A 170 10.28 12.11 2.50
C PHE A 170 11.01 10.91 3.10
N THR A 171 10.34 9.75 3.18
CA THR A 171 10.87 8.52 3.79
C THR A 171 11.54 7.57 2.79
N GLY A 172 11.63 7.96 1.50
CA GLY A 172 12.27 7.16 0.46
C GLY A 172 11.43 5.99 -0.07
N ILE A 173 10.12 6.00 0.16
CA ILE A 173 9.19 5.05 -0.48
C ILE A 173 8.93 5.56 -1.90
N PRO A 174 9.16 4.73 -2.94
CA PRO A 174 9.01 5.17 -4.31
C PRO A 174 7.55 5.48 -4.64
N LEU A 175 7.30 6.55 -5.39
CA LEU A 175 5.96 7.00 -5.78
C LEU A 175 5.17 5.93 -6.54
N GLY A 176 5.84 5.07 -7.29
CA GLY A 176 5.17 3.98 -7.98
C GLY A 176 4.70 2.84 -7.07
N ALA A 177 5.00 2.87 -5.76
CA ALA A 177 4.32 2.03 -4.77
C ALA A 177 2.95 2.58 -4.38
N ILE A 178 2.63 3.83 -4.69
CA ILE A 178 1.38 4.48 -4.31
C ILE A 178 0.30 4.17 -5.34
N ALA A 179 -0.79 3.55 -4.92
CA ALA A 179 -1.90 3.24 -5.81
C ALA A 179 -2.69 4.50 -6.17
N ASN A 180 -3.21 4.58 -7.40
CA ASN A 180 -4.05 5.66 -7.93
C ASN A 180 -3.40 7.07 -7.93
N LEU A 181 -2.06 7.17 -7.93
CA LEU A 181 -1.38 8.47 -7.93
C LEU A 181 -1.73 9.32 -9.16
N ALA A 182 -1.78 8.73 -10.35
CA ALA A 182 -2.11 9.45 -11.58
C ALA A 182 -3.53 10.03 -11.57
N ASP A 183 -4.48 9.35 -10.93
CA ASP A 183 -5.88 9.78 -10.85
C ASP A 183 -6.12 10.80 -9.73
N ARG A 184 -5.27 10.77 -8.69
CA ARG A 184 -5.45 11.55 -7.46
C ARG A 184 -4.46 12.71 -7.31
N GLN A 185 -3.48 12.84 -8.20
CA GLN A 185 -2.60 13.99 -8.20
C GLN A 185 -3.35 15.27 -8.56
N ASP A 186 -2.94 16.37 -7.94
CA ASP A 186 -3.49 17.70 -8.20
C ASP A 186 -2.44 18.78 -7.98
N ALA A 187 -2.81 20.03 -8.29
CA ALA A 187 -1.93 21.18 -8.16
C ALA A 187 -1.40 21.36 -6.73
N GLU A 188 -2.20 21.03 -5.71
CA GLU A 188 -1.79 21.14 -4.32
C GLU A 188 -0.74 20.09 -3.96
N LEU A 189 -0.91 18.85 -4.42
CA LEU A 189 0.11 17.82 -4.26
C LEU A 189 1.43 18.24 -4.93
N ALA A 190 1.37 18.75 -6.16
CA ALA A 190 2.56 19.24 -6.85
C ALA A 190 3.24 20.37 -6.08
N ARG A 191 2.47 21.34 -5.56
CA ARG A 191 2.98 22.42 -4.72
C ARG A 191 3.72 21.88 -3.47
N MET A 192 3.12 20.92 -2.78
CA MET A 192 3.73 20.28 -1.60
C MET A 192 5.02 19.51 -1.94
N LEU A 193 5.08 18.85 -3.10
CA LEU A 193 6.29 18.17 -3.55
C LEU A 193 7.41 19.14 -3.94
N VAL A 194 7.07 20.30 -4.53
CA VAL A 194 8.02 21.39 -4.78
C VAL A 194 8.54 21.98 -3.47
N ASP A 195 7.68 22.19 -2.47
CA ASP A 195 8.10 22.62 -1.12
C ASP A 195 9.10 21.64 -0.51
N LEU A 196 8.77 20.34 -0.54
CA LEU A 196 9.66 19.28 -0.04
C LEU A 196 11.00 19.27 -0.80
N ALA A 197 10.99 19.44 -2.12
CA ALA A 197 12.21 19.50 -2.90
C ALA A 197 13.07 20.71 -2.52
N HIS A 198 12.46 21.88 -2.37
CA HIS A 198 13.12 23.11 -1.93
C HIS A 198 13.77 22.94 -0.55
N GLU A 199 13.05 22.38 0.43
CA GLU A 199 13.58 22.07 1.77
C GLU A 199 14.73 21.06 1.72
N ARG A 200 14.67 20.06 0.85
CA ARG A 200 15.75 19.08 0.68
C ARG A 200 16.99 19.71 0.08
N THR A 201 16.85 20.52 -0.96
CA THR A 201 17.96 21.25 -1.59
C THR A 201 18.63 22.21 -0.60
N ALA A 202 17.85 22.96 0.17
CA ALA A 202 18.38 23.84 1.22
C ALA A 202 19.17 23.07 2.29
N ALA A 203 18.82 21.81 2.53
CA ALA A 203 19.53 20.89 3.43
C ALA A 203 20.67 20.10 2.75
N GLY A 204 20.99 20.37 1.48
CA GLY A 204 22.03 19.66 0.72
C GLY A 204 21.70 18.18 0.44
N ARG A 205 20.40 17.83 0.38
CA ARG A 205 19.92 16.47 0.09
C ARG A 205 19.37 16.38 -1.33
N ASP A 206 19.59 15.21 -1.95
CA ASP A 206 19.09 14.94 -3.29
C ASP A 206 17.56 14.91 -3.37
N ILE A 207 17.03 15.30 -4.53
CA ILE A 207 15.61 15.27 -4.86
C ILE A 207 15.28 13.90 -5.45
N PRO A 208 14.25 13.19 -4.95
CA PRO A 208 13.82 11.93 -5.56
C PRO A 208 13.35 12.13 -7.01
N THR A 209 13.89 11.36 -7.94
CA THR A 209 13.65 11.52 -9.39
C THR A 209 12.22 11.23 -9.81
N ASP A 210 11.47 10.48 -9.01
CA ASP A 210 10.10 10.08 -9.31
C ASP A 210 9.08 11.23 -9.13
N ILE A 211 9.42 12.31 -8.42
CA ILE A 211 8.51 13.46 -8.25
C ILE A 211 8.30 14.27 -9.54
N HIS A 212 9.20 14.15 -10.52
CA HIS A 212 9.17 14.94 -11.76
C HIS A 212 7.88 14.68 -12.56
N ALA A 213 7.36 13.45 -12.52
CA ALA A 213 6.12 13.10 -13.21
C ALA A 213 4.92 13.87 -12.65
N VAL A 214 4.84 14.03 -11.32
CA VAL A 214 3.76 14.78 -10.67
C VAL A 214 3.93 16.27 -10.92
N VAL A 215 5.14 16.81 -10.70
CA VAL A 215 5.41 18.24 -10.88
C VAL A 215 5.22 18.67 -12.34
N GLY A 216 5.67 17.86 -13.30
CA GLY A 216 5.51 18.12 -14.73
C GLY A 216 4.05 18.14 -15.19
N ALA A 217 3.14 17.45 -14.49
CA ALA A 217 1.70 17.51 -14.76
C ALA A 217 1.05 18.81 -14.28
N PHE A 218 1.72 19.58 -13.39
CA PHE A 218 1.23 20.82 -12.80
C PHE A 218 2.31 21.91 -12.80
N PRO A 219 2.74 22.40 -13.99
CA PRO A 219 3.87 23.33 -14.11
C PRO A 219 3.69 24.64 -13.34
N GLN A 220 2.46 25.05 -13.04
CA GLN A 220 2.16 26.21 -12.20
C GLN A 220 2.75 26.10 -10.78
N ALA A 221 3.04 24.89 -10.29
CA ALA A 221 3.70 24.69 -9.00
C ALA A 221 5.15 25.24 -8.98
N LEU A 222 5.73 25.46 -10.17
CA LEU A 222 7.08 26.00 -10.36
C LEU A 222 7.11 27.53 -10.53
N ASP A 223 5.95 28.19 -10.68
CA ASP A 223 5.86 29.65 -10.86
C ASP A 223 6.07 30.38 -9.52
N ARG A 224 7.31 30.34 -9.04
CA ARG A 224 7.71 30.82 -7.72
C ARG A 224 9.06 31.51 -7.75
N PRO A 225 9.17 32.74 -7.22
CA PRO A 225 10.40 33.53 -7.31
C PRO A 225 11.52 33.04 -6.38
N ASP A 226 11.21 32.19 -5.41
CA ASP A 226 12.18 31.68 -4.43
C ASP A 226 12.87 30.37 -4.88
N LEU A 227 12.42 29.74 -5.96
CA LEU A 227 13.06 28.53 -6.50
C LEU A 227 14.32 28.91 -7.29
N SER A 228 15.45 28.27 -6.98
CA SER A 228 16.70 28.48 -7.72
C SER A 228 16.62 27.87 -9.13
N VAL A 229 17.43 28.39 -10.05
CA VAL A 229 17.56 27.85 -11.41
C VAL A 229 17.98 26.37 -11.40
N ASP A 230 18.87 25.99 -10.46
CA ASP A 230 19.30 24.61 -10.29
C ASP A 230 18.16 23.70 -9.83
N LEU A 231 17.32 24.17 -8.90
CA LEU A 231 16.16 23.43 -8.41
C LEU A 231 15.10 23.27 -9.51
N LEU A 232 14.81 24.34 -10.27
CA LEU A 232 13.91 24.27 -11.42
C LEU A 232 14.40 23.26 -12.46
N SER A 233 15.71 23.28 -12.76
CA SER A 233 16.34 22.34 -13.68
C SER A 233 16.28 20.90 -13.18
N ALA A 234 16.40 20.70 -11.86
CA ALA A 234 16.30 19.38 -11.24
C ALA A 234 14.87 18.84 -11.24
N LEU A 235 13.85 19.69 -11.08
CA LEU A 235 12.44 19.30 -11.01
C LEU A 235 11.77 19.04 -12.37
N LEU A 236 12.33 19.62 -13.43
CA LEU A 236 11.87 19.38 -14.79
C LEU A 236 12.51 18.08 -15.33
N PRO A 237 11.75 17.24 -16.05
CA PRO A 237 12.35 16.09 -16.72
C PRO A 237 13.45 16.59 -17.67
N ALA A 238 14.59 15.91 -17.69
CA ALA A 238 15.63 16.19 -18.67
C ALA A 238 15.00 16.08 -20.07
N THR A 239 14.79 17.22 -20.74
CA THR A 239 14.43 17.22 -22.15
C THR A 239 15.59 16.57 -22.88
N HIS A 240 15.43 15.31 -23.30
CA HIS A 240 16.28 14.74 -24.34
C HIS A 240 16.06 15.60 -25.58
N VAL A 241 16.92 16.61 -25.75
CA VAL A 241 17.07 17.32 -27.00
C VAL A 241 17.57 16.27 -27.98
N TYR A 242 16.68 15.74 -28.82
CA TYR A 242 17.09 15.02 -30.02
C TYR A 242 17.98 15.99 -30.81
N LYS A 243 19.27 15.69 -30.90
CA LYS A 243 20.10 16.25 -31.96
C LYS A 243 19.59 15.63 -33.26
N GLU A 244 18.98 16.47 -34.09
CA GLU A 244 18.72 16.18 -35.51
C GLU A 244 20.02 15.84 -36.26
#